data_AF-A0A1F9EYH1-F1
#
_entry.id   AF-A0A1F9EYH1-F1
#
_cell.length_a   1.000
_cell.length_b   1.000
_cell.length_c   1.000
_cell.angle_alpha   90.00
_cell.angle_beta   90.00
_cell.angle_gamma   90.00
#
_symmetry.space_group_name_H-M   'P 1'
#
loop_
_entity.id
_entity.type
_entity.pdbx_description
1 polymer ?
#
loop_
_entity_poly.entity_id
_entity_poly.type
_entity_poly.pdbx_seq_one_letter_code
_entity_poly.pdbx_strand_id
1 'polypeptide(L)'
;MSGEPRIRAGYSKASLMAVARLGPRVQRAVHAALPDILDVVRNAGHGDWLPVDFNVRVVREVCKAAGPSALRDWHRRTVFDAVQGPLLQPLWSAVVNLFGLTPSMTLRRAPLGWELVYRDCGLLTVVPRGANEMQLRVEGACQAFLDDVDYVEWICGGVEAAVDLGGARGIVYANIDRPGRRLELEVRW
;
A
#
# COMPACT_ATOMS: atom_id res chain seq x y z
N MET A 1 24.84 0.69 -4.03
CA MET A 1 24.51 0.07 -2.72
C MET A 1 23.00 0.18 -2.54
N SER A 2 22.27 -0.92 -2.48
CA SER A 2 20.84 -0.89 -2.16
C SER A 2 20.67 -0.62 -0.67
N GLY A 3 20.00 0.47 -0.30
CA GLY A 3 19.70 0.78 1.09
C GLY A 3 18.70 -0.21 1.68
N GLU A 4 18.55 -0.18 3.01
CA GLU A 4 17.48 -0.91 3.70
C GLU A 4 16.10 -0.45 3.19
N PRO A 5 15.21 -1.37 2.75
CA PRO A 5 13.86 -1.05 2.32
C PRO A 5 13.07 -0.35 3.42
N ARG A 6 12.48 0.80 3.10
CA ARG A 6 11.82 1.68 4.07
C ARG A 6 10.46 2.14 3.61
N ILE A 7 9.61 2.44 4.58
CA ILE A 7 8.26 2.99 4.41
C ILE A 7 8.12 4.28 5.20
N ARG A 8 7.30 5.21 4.71
CA ARG A 8 7.04 6.47 5.40
C ARG A 8 6.27 6.24 6.70
N ALA A 9 6.76 6.78 7.81
CA ALA A 9 6.12 6.67 9.11
C ALA A 9 4.67 7.19 9.11
N GLY A 10 4.41 8.31 8.40
CA GLY A 10 3.05 8.83 8.23
C GLY A 10 2.08 7.83 7.57
N TYR A 11 2.58 6.99 6.65
CA TYR A 11 1.77 5.94 6.05
C TYR A 11 1.54 4.78 7.02
N SER A 12 2.58 4.32 7.73
CA SER A 12 2.43 3.29 8.77
C SER A 12 1.46 3.69 9.89
N LYS A 13 1.45 4.98 10.27
CA LYS A 13 0.46 5.52 11.20
C LYS A 13 -0.96 5.43 10.66
N ALA A 14 -1.18 5.83 9.41
CA ALA A 14 -2.47 5.69 8.75
C ALA A 14 -2.93 4.21 8.70
N SER A 15 -2.02 3.29 8.36
CA SER A 15 -2.31 1.84 8.35
C SER A 15 -2.77 1.36 9.73
N LEU A 16 -2.06 1.70 10.80
CA LEU A 16 -2.40 1.32 12.18
C LEU A 16 -3.72 1.95 12.65
N MET A 17 -3.98 3.21 12.29
CA MET A 17 -5.28 3.84 12.56
C MET A 17 -6.42 3.11 11.86
N ALA A 18 -6.20 2.68 10.61
CA ALA A 18 -7.19 1.94 9.84
C ALA A 18 -7.48 0.54 10.41
N VAL A 19 -6.56 -0.06 11.18
CA VAL A 19 -6.81 -1.34 11.88
C VAL A 19 -8.01 -1.23 12.84
N ALA A 20 -8.22 -0.08 13.47
CA ALA A 20 -9.37 0.14 14.36
C ALA A 20 -10.72 -0.08 13.63
N ARG A 21 -10.77 0.16 12.31
CA ARG A 21 -11.97 -0.03 11.47
C ARG A 21 -12.27 -1.49 11.16
N LEU A 22 -11.36 -2.42 11.47
CA LEU A 22 -11.61 -3.88 11.44
C LEU A 22 -12.29 -4.38 12.72
N GLY A 23 -12.51 -3.49 13.69
CA GLY A 23 -13.21 -3.77 14.93
C GLY A 23 -12.28 -3.95 16.13
N PRO A 24 -12.80 -3.74 17.34
CA PRO A 24 -11.99 -3.64 18.56
C PRO A 24 -11.29 -4.95 18.93
N ARG A 25 -11.83 -6.11 18.50
CA ARG A 25 -11.18 -7.42 18.71
C ARG A 25 -9.89 -7.53 17.89
N VAL A 26 -9.94 -7.21 16.60
CA VAL A 26 -8.78 -7.27 15.70
C VAL A 26 -7.72 -6.26 16.16
N GLN A 27 -8.13 -5.03 16.46
CA GLN A 27 -7.22 -4.00 16.95
C GLN A 27 -6.47 -4.43 18.22
N ARG A 28 -7.16 -4.97 19.22
CA ARG A 28 -6.51 -5.48 20.44
C ARG A 28 -5.53 -6.61 20.16
N ALA A 29 -5.90 -7.55 19.29
CA ALA A 29 -5.01 -8.66 18.92
C ALA A 29 -3.73 -8.17 18.25
N VAL A 30 -3.84 -7.28 17.26
CA VAL A 30 -2.69 -6.70 16.56
C VAL A 30 -1.82 -5.87 17.51
N HIS A 31 -2.44 -5.06 18.38
CA HIS A 31 -1.71 -4.25 19.34
C HIS A 31 -0.96 -5.09 20.38
N ALA A 32 -1.56 -6.17 20.86
CA ALA A 32 -0.92 -7.08 21.80
C ALA A 32 0.27 -7.84 21.18
N ALA A 33 0.22 -8.11 19.87
CA ALA A 33 1.26 -8.84 19.16
C ALA A 33 2.49 -7.98 18.81
N LEU A 34 2.34 -6.65 18.73
CA LEU A 34 3.37 -5.75 18.16
C LEU A 34 3.71 -4.55 19.07
N PRO A 35 3.92 -4.72 20.39
CA PRO A 35 4.17 -3.59 21.28
C PRO A 35 5.43 -2.79 20.88
N ASP A 36 6.48 -3.48 20.43
CA ASP A 36 7.74 -2.90 19.96
C ASP A 36 7.54 -1.99 18.74
N ILE A 37 6.80 -2.46 17.73
CA ILE A 37 6.52 -1.68 16.51
C ILE A 37 5.62 -0.49 16.83
N LEU A 38 4.58 -0.69 17.64
CA LEU A 38 3.64 0.37 17.98
C LEU A 38 4.33 1.56 18.64
N ASP A 39 5.25 1.31 19.56
CA ASP A 39 5.98 2.38 20.24
C ASP A 39 6.91 3.12 19.27
N VAL A 40 7.59 2.41 18.37
CA VAL A 40 8.42 3.07 17.34
C VAL A 40 7.57 3.91 16.39
N VAL A 41 6.48 3.35 15.84
CA VAL A 41 5.62 4.08 14.90
C VAL A 41 4.95 5.28 15.57
N ARG A 42 4.53 5.17 16.84
CA ARG A 42 3.92 6.29 17.59
C ARG A 42 4.90 7.45 17.76
N ASN A 43 6.14 7.16 18.09
CA ASN A 43 7.17 8.16 18.41
C ASN A 43 7.86 8.74 17.16
N ALA A 44 7.78 8.09 15.99
CA ALA A 44 8.32 8.60 14.75
C ALA A 44 7.59 9.88 14.27
N GLY A 45 8.31 10.85 13.71
CA GLY A 45 7.74 11.97 12.97
C GLY A 45 7.07 11.51 11.67
N HIS A 46 6.08 12.25 11.16
CA HIS A 46 5.38 11.85 9.92
C HIS A 46 6.29 11.70 8.69
N GLY A 47 7.36 12.49 8.63
CA GLY A 47 8.36 12.48 7.55
C GLY A 47 9.41 11.38 7.69
N ASP A 48 9.49 10.71 8.84
CA ASP A 48 10.52 9.70 9.11
C ASP A 48 10.34 8.46 8.23
N TRP A 49 11.43 7.73 8.06
CA TRP A 49 11.47 6.48 7.33
C TRP A 49 11.66 5.32 8.31
N LEU A 50 10.77 4.34 8.25
CA LEU A 50 10.80 3.14 9.08
C LEU A 50 11.15 1.91 8.25
N PRO A 51 11.74 0.85 8.83
CA PRO A 51 11.95 -0.41 8.13
C PRO A 51 10.64 -0.96 7.56
N VAL A 52 10.66 -1.40 6.29
CA VAL A 52 9.43 -1.94 5.65
C VAL A 52 8.91 -3.18 6.37
N ASP A 53 9.82 -3.96 6.97
CA ASP A 53 9.51 -5.16 7.76
C ASP A 53 8.55 -4.88 8.92
N PHE A 54 8.51 -3.64 9.43
CA PHE A 54 7.52 -3.28 10.44
C PHE A 54 6.11 -3.34 9.86
N ASN A 55 5.91 -2.78 8.67
CA ASN A 55 4.62 -2.83 8.00
C ASN A 55 4.26 -4.26 7.58
N VAL A 56 5.24 -5.06 7.14
CA VAL A 56 5.04 -6.49 6.85
C VAL A 56 4.54 -7.25 8.08
N ARG A 57 5.16 -7.04 9.24
CA ARG A 57 4.71 -7.63 10.51
C ARG A 57 3.30 -7.18 10.87
N VAL A 58 2.95 -5.91 10.71
CA VAL A 58 1.58 -5.42 10.93
C VAL A 58 0.58 -6.13 10.01
N VAL A 59 0.89 -6.25 8.72
CA VAL A 59 0.02 -6.94 7.76
C VAL A 59 -0.21 -8.41 8.15
N ARG A 60 0.86 -9.13 8.52
CA ARG A 60 0.75 -10.53 9.01
C ARG A 60 -0.16 -10.65 10.21
N GLU A 61 -0.02 -9.78 11.21
CA GLU A 61 -0.85 -9.85 12.41
C GLU A 61 -2.31 -9.48 12.13
N VAL A 62 -2.56 -8.55 11.20
CA VAL A 62 -3.92 -8.28 10.72
C VAL A 62 -4.49 -9.51 10.01
N CYS A 63 -3.72 -10.16 9.14
CA CYS A 63 -4.14 -11.40 8.45
C CYS A 63 -4.49 -12.50 9.45
N LYS A 64 -3.64 -12.75 10.45
CA LYS A 64 -3.91 -13.73 11.52
C LYS A 64 -5.17 -13.42 12.30
N ALA A 65 -5.46 -12.15 12.56
CA ALA A 65 -6.58 -11.73 13.40
C ALA A 65 -7.92 -11.62 12.65
N ALA A 66 -7.89 -11.23 11.37
CA ALA A 66 -9.09 -10.89 10.57
C ALA A 66 -9.25 -11.72 9.29
N GLY A 67 -8.25 -12.52 8.94
CA GLY A 67 -8.21 -13.32 7.72
C GLY A 67 -7.68 -12.54 6.49
N PRO A 68 -7.29 -13.26 5.43
CA PRO A 68 -6.72 -12.67 4.22
C PRO A 68 -7.69 -11.75 3.47
N SER A 69 -8.99 -12.05 3.49
CA SER A 69 -10.01 -11.22 2.84
C SER A 69 -10.09 -9.81 3.42
N ALA A 70 -9.75 -9.62 4.70
CA ALA A 70 -9.78 -8.32 5.36
C ALA A 70 -8.62 -7.40 4.94
N LEU A 71 -7.52 -7.96 4.39
CA LEU A 71 -6.33 -7.19 4.06
C LEU A 71 -6.58 -6.16 2.96
N ARG A 72 -7.28 -6.57 1.90
CA ARG A 72 -7.58 -5.67 0.78
C ARG A 72 -8.47 -4.51 1.23
N ASP A 73 -9.55 -4.81 1.95
CA ASP A 73 -10.48 -3.80 2.46
C ASP A 73 -9.83 -2.87 3.49
N TRP A 74 -8.96 -3.39 4.34
CA TRP A 74 -8.17 -2.59 5.26
C TRP A 74 -7.20 -1.65 4.51
N HIS A 75 -6.50 -2.14 3.48
CA HIS A 75 -5.59 -1.29 2.74
C HIS A 75 -6.32 -0.25 1.91
N ARG A 76 -7.48 -0.58 1.32
CA ARG A 76 -8.36 0.40 0.67
C ARG A 76 -8.63 1.59 1.59
N ARG A 77 -9.07 1.31 2.82
CA ARG A 77 -9.35 2.33 3.85
C ARG A 77 -8.10 3.13 4.24
N THR A 78 -6.95 2.46 4.32
CA THR A 78 -5.66 3.09 4.61
C THR A 78 -5.28 4.09 3.51
N VAL A 79 -5.46 3.73 2.24
CA VAL A 79 -5.20 4.64 1.12
C VAL A 79 -6.14 5.83 1.17
N PHE A 80 -7.44 5.62 1.43
CA PHE A 80 -8.39 6.72 1.59
C PHE A 80 -7.98 7.68 2.70
N ASP A 81 -7.54 7.18 3.86
CA ASP A 81 -7.06 8.02 4.95
C ASP A 81 -5.76 8.74 4.56
N ALA A 82 -4.85 8.05 3.87
CA ALA A 82 -3.56 8.60 3.47
C ALA A 82 -3.71 9.75 2.45
N VAL A 83 -4.65 9.67 1.50
CA VAL A 83 -4.92 10.77 0.53
C VAL A 83 -5.60 11.98 1.15
N GLN A 84 -6.22 11.84 2.32
CA GLN A 84 -6.69 12.97 3.13
C GLN A 84 -5.59 13.50 4.06
N GLY A 85 -4.55 12.70 4.30
CA GLY A 85 -3.42 13.03 5.16
C GLY A 85 -2.32 13.86 4.46
N PRO A 86 -1.43 14.49 5.23
CA PRO A 86 -0.42 15.41 4.71
C PRO A 86 0.61 14.76 3.77
N LEU A 87 0.72 13.43 3.76
CA LEU A 87 1.67 12.71 2.92
C LEU A 87 1.22 12.66 1.45
N LEU A 88 -0.05 12.29 1.18
CA LEU A 88 -0.54 12.07 -0.18
C LEU A 88 -1.54 13.13 -0.64
N GLN A 89 -2.06 13.98 0.27
CA GLN A 89 -3.02 15.02 -0.09
C GLN A 89 -2.50 15.96 -1.20
N PRO A 90 -1.24 16.44 -1.20
CA PRO A 90 -0.78 17.32 -2.28
C PRO A 90 -0.79 16.64 -3.65
N LEU A 91 -0.38 15.37 -3.71
CA LEU A 91 -0.44 14.57 -4.93
C LEU A 91 -1.89 14.37 -5.35
N TRP A 92 -2.76 13.99 -4.42
CA TRP A 92 -4.18 13.75 -4.69
C TRP A 92 -4.89 15.00 -5.22
N SER A 93 -4.69 16.16 -4.59
CA SER A 93 -5.26 17.42 -5.06
C SER A 93 -4.78 17.80 -6.46
N ALA A 94 -3.51 17.52 -6.81
CA ALA A 94 -3.02 17.74 -8.16
C ALA A 94 -3.72 16.82 -9.19
N VAL A 95 -4.02 15.57 -8.83
CA VAL A 95 -4.78 14.66 -9.70
C VAL A 95 -6.19 15.18 -9.94
N VAL A 96 -6.91 15.50 -8.86
CA VAL A 96 -8.29 16.00 -8.90
C VAL A 96 -8.38 17.28 -9.74
N ASN A 97 -7.52 18.25 -9.48
CA ASN A 97 -7.64 19.59 -10.06
C ASN A 97 -7.20 19.68 -11.53
N LEU A 98 -6.29 18.81 -11.99
CA LEU A 98 -5.68 18.95 -13.32
C LEU A 98 -6.19 17.94 -14.36
N PHE A 99 -6.66 16.76 -13.92
CA PHE A 99 -6.86 15.63 -14.84
C PHE A 99 -8.24 14.97 -14.76
N GLY A 100 -9.06 15.35 -13.77
CA GLY A 100 -10.31 14.67 -13.48
C GLY A 100 -10.10 13.31 -12.82
N LEU A 101 -11.20 12.74 -12.31
CA LEU A 101 -11.21 11.47 -11.60
C LEU A 101 -11.60 10.33 -12.54
N THR A 102 -10.59 9.63 -13.06
CA THR A 102 -10.78 8.35 -13.77
C THR A 102 -9.74 7.34 -13.26
N PRO A 103 -10.03 6.02 -13.30
CA PRO A 103 -9.08 5.01 -12.83
C PRO A 103 -7.75 5.02 -13.58
N SER A 104 -7.80 5.29 -14.90
CA SER A 104 -6.60 5.44 -15.71
C SER A 104 -5.69 6.58 -15.20
N MET A 105 -6.28 7.71 -14.80
CA MET A 105 -5.49 8.86 -14.33
C MET A 105 -4.95 8.66 -12.92
N THR A 106 -5.71 8.02 -12.03
CA THR A 106 -5.23 7.69 -10.68
C THR A 106 -4.10 6.66 -10.74
N LEU A 107 -4.24 5.58 -11.51
CA LEU A 107 -3.22 4.55 -11.66
C LEU A 107 -1.93 5.09 -12.30
N ARG A 108 -2.01 5.98 -13.30
CA ARG A 108 -0.83 6.64 -13.88
C ARG A 108 -0.02 7.46 -12.88
N ARG A 109 -0.59 7.80 -11.72
CA ARG A 109 0.06 8.55 -10.64
C ARG A 109 0.54 7.65 -9.50
N ALA A 110 0.19 6.37 -9.53
CA ALA A 110 0.67 5.39 -8.55
C ALA A 110 2.20 5.37 -8.41
N PRO A 111 3.04 5.49 -9.47
CA PRO A 111 4.49 5.58 -9.31
C PRO A 111 4.96 6.72 -8.39
N LEU A 112 4.34 7.90 -8.49
CA LEU A 112 4.67 9.03 -7.62
C LEU A 112 4.24 8.76 -6.17
N GLY A 113 3.04 8.19 -5.97
CA GLY A 113 2.57 7.79 -4.65
C GLY A 113 3.48 6.73 -4.01
N TRP A 114 3.97 5.78 -4.82
CA TRP A 114 4.90 4.75 -4.42
C TRP A 114 6.23 5.34 -3.90
N GLU A 115 6.81 6.31 -4.62
CA GLU A 115 8.05 6.99 -4.18
C GLU A 115 7.87 7.86 -2.93
N LEU A 116 6.66 8.39 -2.69
CA LEU A 116 6.35 9.13 -1.46
C LEU A 116 6.26 8.20 -0.23
N VAL A 117 5.70 7.00 -0.44
CA VAL A 117 5.44 6.01 0.61
C VAL A 117 6.63 5.10 0.85
N TYR A 118 7.39 4.73 -0.17
CA TYR A 118 8.46 3.74 -0.11
C TYR A 118 9.81 4.28 -0.56
N ARG A 119 10.87 3.69 -0.02
CA ARG A 119 12.25 3.94 -0.39
C ARG A 119 13.00 2.62 -0.42
N ASP A 120 13.85 2.43 -1.43
CA ASP A 120 14.62 1.19 -1.61
C ASP A 120 13.74 -0.09 -1.75
N CYS A 121 12.48 0.06 -2.20
CA CYS A 121 11.50 -1.03 -2.36
C CYS A 121 11.23 -1.44 -3.83
N GLY A 122 12.07 -0.99 -4.75
CA GLY A 122 11.87 -1.17 -6.20
C GLY A 122 11.15 0.01 -6.86
N LEU A 123 11.14 0.00 -8.19
CA LEU A 123 10.57 1.04 -9.04
C LEU A 123 9.21 0.60 -9.58
N LEU A 124 8.16 1.33 -9.23
CA LEU A 124 6.83 1.10 -9.77
C LEU A 124 6.67 1.79 -11.13
N THR A 125 6.24 1.03 -12.13
CA THR A 125 5.88 1.52 -13.48
C THR A 125 4.46 1.08 -13.83
N VAL A 126 3.82 1.79 -14.78
CA VAL A 126 2.46 1.49 -15.23
C VAL A 126 2.45 1.37 -16.75
N VAL A 127 1.83 0.30 -17.25
CA VAL A 127 1.71 0.00 -18.68
C VAL A 127 0.22 -0.14 -19.02
N PRO A 128 -0.34 0.71 -19.90
CA PRO A 128 -1.68 0.51 -20.43
C PRO A 128 -1.79 -0.81 -21.19
N ARG A 129 -2.86 -1.58 -20.95
CA ARG A 129 -3.14 -2.85 -21.65
C ARG A 129 -4.44 -2.78 -22.47
N GLY A 130 -5.39 -1.95 -22.05
CA GLY A 130 -6.63 -1.68 -22.76
C GLY A 130 -7.35 -0.46 -22.21
N ALA A 131 -8.60 -0.25 -22.63
CA ALA A 131 -9.43 0.86 -22.14
C ALA A 131 -9.70 0.78 -20.63
N ASN A 132 -9.85 -0.45 -20.12
CA ASN A 132 -10.26 -0.79 -18.76
C ASN A 132 -9.26 -1.73 -18.07
N GLU A 133 -8.01 -1.71 -18.55
CA GLU A 133 -6.97 -2.61 -18.06
C GLU A 133 -5.61 -1.92 -18.04
N MET A 134 -4.93 -2.03 -16.90
CA MET A 134 -3.54 -1.59 -16.72
C MET A 134 -2.74 -2.67 -16.04
N GLN A 135 -1.45 -2.71 -16.36
CA GLN A 135 -0.49 -3.48 -15.60
C GLN A 135 0.41 -2.52 -14.82
N LEU A 136 0.52 -2.76 -13.52
CA LEU A 136 1.50 -2.13 -12.66
C LEU A 136 2.66 -3.12 -12.46
N ARG A 137 3.88 -2.62 -12.44
CA ARG A 137 5.07 -3.46 -12.26
C ARG A 137 6.06 -2.80 -11.32
N VAL A 138 6.44 -3.51 -10.26
CA VAL A 138 7.56 -3.15 -9.39
C VAL A 138 8.79 -3.92 -9.84
N GLU A 139 9.73 -3.22 -10.47
CA GLU A 139 11.05 -3.77 -10.85
C GLU A 139 12.03 -3.61 -9.68
N GLY A 140 12.83 -4.64 -9.40
CA GLY A 140 13.77 -4.62 -8.27
C GLY A 140 13.06 -4.60 -6.90
N ALA A 141 11.88 -5.22 -6.81
CA ALA A 141 11.11 -5.35 -5.59
C ALA A 141 11.99 -5.88 -4.44
N CYS A 142 11.75 -5.38 -3.23
CA CYS A 142 12.47 -5.84 -2.05
C CYS A 142 11.97 -7.23 -1.63
N GLN A 143 12.86 -7.99 -0.98
CA GLN A 143 12.59 -9.37 -0.60
C GLN A 143 11.39 -9.48 0.37
N ALA A 144 11.23 -8.47 1.24
CA ALA A 144 10.12 -8.37 2.17
C ALA A 144 8.74 -8.43 1.49
N PHE A 145 8.61 -7.95 0.26
CA PHE A 145 7.38 -8.08 -0.52
C PHE A 145 7.25 -9.45 -1.16
N LEU A 146 8.35 -9.97 -1.72
CA LEU A 146 8.35 -11.19 -2.52
C LEU A 146 8.15 -12.45 -1.67
N ASP A 147 8.54 -12.40 -0.40
CA ASP A 147 8.43 -13.53 0.54
C ASP A 147 7.11 -13.53 1.33
N ASP A 148 6.28 -12.50 1.16
CA ASP A 148 5.07 -12.33 1.95
C ASP A 148 3.83 -12.16 1.07
N VAL A 149 3.09 -13.27 0.91
CA VAL A 149 1.84 -13.27 0.14
C VAL A 149 0.78 -12.35 0.75
N ASP A 150 0.71 -12.24 2.09
CA ASP A 150 -0.25 -11.37 2.76
C ASP A 150 0.08 -9.90 2.48
N TYR A 151 1.36 -9.55 2.40
CA TYR A 151 1.80 -8.21 2.02
C TYR A 151 1.48 -7.87 0.57
N VAL A 152 1.62 -8.84 -0.35
CA VAL A 152 1.21 -8.65 -1.74
C VAL A 152 -0.31 -8.47 -1.85
N GLU A 153 -1.09 -9.27 -1.12
CA GLU A 153 -2.55 -9.11 -1.03
C GLU A 153 -2.94 -7.74 -0.47
N TRP A 154 -2.21 -7.26 0.54
CA TRP A 154 -2.36 -5.91 1.03
C TRP A 154 -2.08 -4.89 -0.08
N ILE A 155 -0.94 -4.94 -0.78
CA ILE A 155 -0.63 -4.06 -1.92
C ILE A 155 -1.76 -4.07 -2.97
N CYS A 156 -2.31 -5.23 -3.33
CA CYS A 156 -3.45 -5.34 -4.22
C CYS A 156 -4.62 -4.45 -3.78
N GLY A 157 -4.99 -4.50 -2.49
CA GLY A 157 -6.04 -3.63 -1.94
C GLY A 157 -5.74 -2.14 -2.07
N GLY A 158 -4.47 -1.74 -2.01
CA GLY A 158 -4.07 -0.34 -2.20
C GLY A 158 -4.21 0.11 -3.66
N VAL A 159 -3.90 -0.78 -4.61
CA VAL A 159 -4.10 -0.53 -6.05
C VAL A 159 -5.60 -0.53 -6.40
N GLU A 160 -6.39 -1.42 -5.80
CA GLU A 160 -7.86 -1.40 -5.90
C GLU A 160 -8.42 -0.06 -5.39
N ALA A 161 -7.88 0.47 -4.28
CA ALA A 161 -8.25 1.79 -3.77
C ALA A 161 -7.97 2.93 -4.76
N ALA A 162 -6.87 2.85 -5.51
CA ALA A 162 -6.57 3.84 -6.55
C ALA A 162 -7.60 3.82 -7.69
N VAL A 163 -8.13 2.64 -8.03
CA VAL A 163 -9.26 2.51 -8.98
C VAL A 163 -10.54 3.10 -8.38
N ASP A 164 -10.82 2.78 -7.12
CA ASP A 164 -12.00 3.27 -6.37
C ASP A 164 -12.01 4.82 -6.30
N LEU A 165 -10.85 5.42 -6.04
CA LEU A 165 -10.62 6.87 -6.09
C LEU A 165 -10.88 7.48 -7.47
N GLY A 166 -10.69 6.70 -8.53
CA GLY A 166 -10.99 7.09 -9.91
C GLY A 166 -12.47 6.95 -10.28
N GLY A 167 -13.34 6.50 -9.37
CA GLY A 167 -14.79 6.40 -9.59
C GLY A 167 -15.26 5.10 -10.24
N ALA A 168 -14.42 4.05 -10.28
CA ALA A 168 -14.81 2.71 -10.71
C ALA A 168 -14.48 1.67 -9.64
N ARG A 169 -14.91 0.42 -9.82
CA ARG A 169 -14.52 -0.68 -8.91
C ARG A 169 -13.62 -1.64 -9.65
N GLY A 170 -12.43 -1.89 -9.11
CA GLY A 170 -11.42 -2.75 -9.73
C GLY A 170 -11.14 -4.04 -8.99
N ILE A 171 -10.55 -4.98 -9.73
CA ILE A 171 -9.93 -6.21 -9.19
C ILE A 171 -8.46 -6.20 -9.58
N VAL A 172 -7.60 -6.58 -8.64
CA VAL A 172 -6.16 -6.73 -8.86
C VAL A 172 -5.73 -8.18 -8.71
N TYR A 173 -4.95 -8.66 -9.68
CA TYR A 173 -4.29 -9.96 -9.67
C TYR A 173 -2.78 -9.75 -9.59
N ALA A 174 -2.13 -10.46 -8.68
CA ALA A 174 -0.69 -10.35 -8.49
C ALA A 174 0.06 -11.58 -9.02
N ASN A 175 1.21 -11.34 -9.63
CA ASN A 175 2.19 -12.35 -10.00
C ASN A 175 3.55 -11.98 -9.41
N ILE A 176 4.21 -12.94 -8.75
CA ILE A 176 5.48 -12.74 -8.06
C ILE A 176 6.57 -13.52 -8.80
N ASP A 177 7.51 -12.80 -9.41
CA ASP A 177 8.74 -13.36 -9.99
C ASP A 177 9.90 -13.12 -9.03
N ARG A 178 10.17 -14.11 -8.16
CA ARG A 178 11.24 -14.03 -7.15
C ARG A 178 12.64 -13.97 -7.79
N PRO A 179 13.00 -14.86 -8.75
CA PRO A 179 14.31 -14.77 -9.41
C PRO A 179 14.54 -13.43 -10.12
N GLY A 180 13.51 -12.88 -10.78
CA GLY A 180 13.58 -11.58 -11.45
C GLY A 180 13.39 -10.38 -10.52
N ARG A 181 13.13 -10.61 -9.22
CA ARG A 181 12.79 -9.57 -8.23
C ARG A 181 11.70 -8.62 -8.71
N ARG A 182 10.60 -9.18 -9.20
CA ARG A 182 9.51 -8.43 -9.82
C ARG A 182 8.17 -8.80 -9.22
N LEU A 183 7.35 -7.78 -8.97
CA LEU A 183 5.93 -7.91 -8.67
C LEU A 183 5.13 -7.30 -9.83
N GLU A 184 4.27 -8.09 -10.45
CA GLU A 184 3.34 -7.64 -11.49
C GLU A 184 1.92 -7.64 -10.94
N LEU A 185 1.19 -6.57 -11.18
CA LEU A 185 -0.19 -6.37 -10.74
C LEU A 185 -1.05 -6.05 -11.97
N GLU A 186 -1.92 -6.97 -12.32
CA GLU A 186 -2.91 -6.77 -13.39
C GLU A 186 -4.18 -6.16 -12.78
N VAL A 187 -4.61 -5.03 -13.32
CA VAL A 187 -5.73 -4.25 -12.82
C VAL A 187 -6.82 -4.16 -13.88
N ARG A 188 -8.05 -4.51 -13.52
CA ARG A 188 -9.24 -4.43 -14.39
C ARG A 188 -10.36 -3.68 -13.69
N TRP A 189 -11.09 -2.82 -14.40
CA TRP A 189 -12.21 -2.03 -13.86
C TRP A 189 -13.33 -1.74 -14.87
#